data_AF-A0A958SWM3-F1
#
_entry.id   AF-A0A958SWM3-F1
#
_cell.length_a   1.000
_cell.length_b   1.000
_cell.length_c   1.000
_cell.angle_alpha   90.00
_cell.angle_beta   90.00
_cell.angle_gamma   90.00
#
_symmetry.space_group_name_H-M   'P 1'
#
loop_
_entity.id
_entity.type
_entity.pdbx_description
1 polymer ?
#
loop_
_entity_poly.entity_id
_entity_poly.type
_entity_poly.pdbx_seq_one_letter_code
_entity_poly.pdbx_strand_id
1 'polypeptide(L)'
;MITLDSKYSTTAEYVSLFAMIALTVVAIFNKSISVFYIIYLFWWDEFLKTIFDTLRYWFKKELIDDVPRFKSNTRGRMFFLFIYFVFIVLCFGFMLDWDNKDLMILNFRVLFFNNALFDFTIFSFLLREIYLYRNQTQKIDSHSILSRGIITLHISIILGIFAWFFLANKFPSLKQYSAVLAITPFLLFKIFFEMAEIKENNRLRKSSGL
;
A
#
# COMPACT_ATOMS: atom_id res chain seq x y z
N MET A 1 -4.70 -32.46 5.15
CA MET A 1 -5.17 -31.11 4.79
C MET A 1 -4.85 -30.23 5.98
N ILE A 2 -3.77 -29.44 5.92
CA ILE A 2 -3.30 -28.67 7.09
C ILE A 2 -4.13 -27.39 7.16
N THR A 3 -5.15 -27.36 8.00
CA THR A 3 -5.85 -26.15 8.41
C THR A 3 -4.90 -25.31 9.26
N LEU A 4 -4.21 -24.36 8.62
CA LEU A 4 -3.35 -23.43 9.35
C LEU A 4 -4.20 -22.40 10.10
N ASP A 5 -3.95 -22.33 11.40
CA ASP A 5 -4.59 -21.49 12.40
C ASP A 5 -4.56 -19.99 12.02
N SER A 6 -5.64 -19.27 12.34
CA SER A 6 -5.83 -17.81 12.18
C SER A 6 -4.58 -17.00 12.60
N LYS A 7 -3.83 -17.52 13.57
CA LYS A 7 -2.56 -16.97 14.05
C LYS A 7 -1.51 -16.77 12.95
N TYR A 8 -1.35 -17.71 12.01
CA TYR A 8 -0.30 -17.66 10.97
C TYR A 8 -0.58 -16.61 9.89
N SER A 9 -1.85 -16.43 9.52
CA SER A 9 -2.27 -15.38 8.59
C SER A 9 -1.97 -13.97 9.14
N THR A 10 -2.19 -13.79 10.44
CA THR A 10 -1.89 -12.54 11.16
C THR A 10 -0.38 -12.28 11.23
N THR A 11 0.43 -13.32 11.47
CA THR A 11 1.89 -13.19 11.49
C THR A 11 2.44 -12.76 10.12
N ALA A 12 1.92 -13.32 9.02
CA ALA A 12 2.35 -12.91 7.67
C ALA A 12 2.08 -11.42 7.39
N GLU A 13 0.94 -10.89 7.83
CA GLU A 13 0.60 -9.47 7.71
C GLU A 13 1.57 -8.59 8.51
N TYR A 14 1.88 -8.94 9.77
CA TYR A 14 2.85 -8.19 10.58
C TYR A 14 4.28 -8.27 10.04
N VAL A 15 4.71 -9.44 9.55
CA VAL A 15 6.03 -9.62 8.93
C VAL A 15 6.16 -8.74 7.69
N SER A 16 5.13 -8.68 6.86
CA SER A 16 5.12 -7.82 5.68
C SER A 16 5.15 -6.34 6.05
N LEU A 17 4.39 -5.91 7.07
CA LEU A 17 4.42 -4.54 7.56
C LEU A 17 5.82 -4.17 8.09
N PHE A 18 6.43 -5.07 8.86
CA PHE A 18 7.79 -4.89 9.36
C PHE A 18 8.81 -4.80 8.22
N ALA A 19 8.72 -5.68 7.22
CA ALA A 19 9.59 -5.65 6.04
C ALA A 19 9.47 -4.30 5.31
N MET A 20 8.26 -3.80 5.08
CA MET A 20 8.03 -2.49 4.47
C MET A 20 8.71 -1.36 5.27
N ILE A 21 8.56 -1.36 6.60
CA ILE A 21 9.17 -0.33 7.47
C ILE A 21 10.70 -0.42 7.39
N ALA A 22 11.27 -1.61 7.56
CA ALA A 22 12.71 -1.82 7.55
C ALA A 22 13.32 -1.40 6.19
N LEU A 23 12.71 -1.80 5.09
CA LEU A 23 13.17 -1.46 3.74
C LEU A 23 13.02 0.03 3.45
N THR A 24 11.94 0.66 3.94
CA THR A 24 11.76 2.11 3.84
C THR A 24 12.84 2.86 4.60
N VAL A 25 13.19 2.42 5.82
CA VAL A 25 14.27 3.01 6.62
C VAL A 25 15.62 2.86 5.90
N VAL A 26 15.91 1.69 5.33
CA VAL A 26 17.13 1.48 4.52
C VAL A 26 17.14 2.37 3.27
N ALA A 27 16.00 2.52 2.59
CA ALA A 27 15.88 3.38 1.43
C ALA A 27 16.11 4.87 1.75
N ILE A 28 15.69 5.31 2.95
CA ILE A 28 15.99 6.64 3.51
C ILE A 28 17.50 6.80 3.70
N PHE A 29 18.18 5.86 4.35
CA PHE A 29 19.63 5.93 4.56
C PHE A 29 20.41 5.97 3.25
N ASN A 30 19.97 5.22 2.25
CA ASN A 30 20.58 5.19 0.92
C ASN A 30 20.24 6.40 0.03
N LYS A 31 19.46 7.37 0.55
CA LYS A 31 18.96 8.55 -0.19
C LYS A 31 18.25 8.20 -1.51
N SER A 32 17.70 7.00 -1.59
CA SER A 32 17.06 6.44 -2.78
C SER A 32 15.54 6.50 -2.71
N ILE A 33 15.03 7.49 -1.97
CA ILE A 33 13.62 7.58 -1.60
C ILE A 33 13.06 8.98 -1.88
N SER A 34 11.80 9.02 -2.28
CA SER A 34 11.03 10.23 -2.54
C SER A 34 9.60 10.09 -2.01
N VAL A 35 8.83 11.17 -2.01
CA VAL A 35 7.40 11.11 -1.68
C VAL A 35 6.67 10.21 -2.69
N PHE A 36 7.04 10.29 -3.98
CA PHE A 36 6.54 9.38 -5.02
C PHE A 36 6.78 7.92 -4.67
N TYR A 37 8.00 7.55 -4.24
CA TYR A 37 8.34 6.17 -3.85
C TYR A 37 7.35 5.60 -2.84
N ILE A 38 7.05 6.35 -1.78
CA ILE A 38 6.21 5.87 -0.67
C ILE A 38 4.75 5.79 -1.07
N ILE A 39 4.22 6.84 -1.72
CA ILE A 39 2.84 6.86 -2.16
C ILE A 39 2.59 5.76 -3.20
N TYR A 40 3.57 5.52 -4.08
CA TYR A 40 3.50 4.45 -5.07
C TYR A 40 3.62 3.06 -4.44
N LEU A 41 4.40 2.87 -3.38
CA LEU A 41 4.37 1.63 -2.58
C LEU A 41 2.99 1.38 -1.97
N PHE A 42 2.35 2.40 -1.40
CA PHE A 42 1.02 2.26 -0.81
C PHE A 42 -0.02 1.91 -1.87
N TRP A 43 0.11 2.50 -3.07
CA TRP A 43 -0.71 2.14 -4.22
C TRP A 43 -0.53 0.67 -4.61
N TRP A 44 0.72 0.18 -4.70
CA TRP A 44 1.00 -1.22 -5.04
C TRP A 44 0.47 -2.20 -4.01
N ASP A 45 0.59 -1.89 -2.72
CA ASP A 45 0.02 -2.72 -1.65
C ASP A 45 -1.50 -2.90 -1.82
N GLU A 46 -2.22 -1.80 -2.04
CA GLU A 46 -3.67 -1.83 -2.23
C GLU A 46 -4.08 -2.46 -3.58
N PHE A 47 -3.28 -2.25 -4.62
CA PHE A 47 -3.47 -2.86 -5.93
C PHE A 47 -3.32 -4.38 -5.88
N LEU A 48 -2.29 -4.90 -5.21
CA LEU A 48 -2.12 -6.33 -5.00
C LEU A 48 -3.30 -6.93 -4.22
N LYS A 49 -3.71 -6.32 -3.09
CA LYS A 49 -4.90 -6.76 -2.35
C LYS A 49 -6.15 -6.84 -3.25
N THR A 50 -6.33 -5.84 -4.13
CA THR A 50 -7.49 -5.78 -5.05
C THR A 50 -7.41 -6.81 -6.18
N ILE A 51 -6.21 -7.10 -6.70
CA ILE A 51 -5.98 -8.22 -7.63
C ILE A 51 -6.38 -9.54 -6.96
N PHE A 52 -5.91 -9.77 -5.73
CA PHE A 52 -6.22 -11.01 -5.01
C PHE A 52 -7.70 -11.12 -4.66
N ASP A 53 -8.40 -10.03 -4.38
CA ASP A 53 -9.87 -10.03 -4.27
C ASP A 53 -10.54 -10.41 -5.60
N THR A 54 -10.01 -9.93 -6.73
CA THR A 54 -10.51 -10.34 -8.05
C THR A 54 -10.26 -11.83 -8.32
N LEU A 55 -9.09 -12.35 -7.95
CA LEU A 55 -8.77 -13.77 -8.05
C LEU A 55 -9.66 -14.62 -7.14
N ARG A 56 -9.97 -14.16 -5.91
CA ARG A 56 -10.94 -14.81 -5.01
C ARG A 56 -12.32 -14.86 -5.66
N TYR A 57 -12.75 -13.77 -6.28
CA TYR A 57 -14.01 -13.71 -7.03
C TYR A 57 -14.03 -14.65 -8.24
N TRP A 58 -12.90 -14.99 -8.86
CA TRP A 58 -12.90 -15.93 -10.01
C TRP A 58 -12.82 -17.39 -9.59
N PHE A 59 -11.96 -17.71 -8.62
CA PHE A 59 -11.61 -19.10 -8.28
C PHE A 59 -12.24 -19.63 -7.00
N LYS A 60 -12.76 -18.76 -6.12
CA LYS A 60 -13.31 -19.14 -4.80
C LYS A 60 -14.69 -18.51 -4.53
N LYS A 61 -15.54 -18.43 -5.57
CA LYS A 61 -16.89 -17.83 -5.47
C LYS A 61 -17.76 -18.46 -4.38
N GLU A 62 -17.58 -19.75 -4.15
CA GLU A 62 -18.31 -20.54 -3.15
C GLU A 62 -18.08 -20.11 -1.69
N LEU A 63 -17.00 -19.36 -1.42
CA LEU A 63 -16.71 -18.83 -0.09
C LEU A 63 -17.27 -17.40 0.12
N ILE A 64 -17.97 -16.83 -0.88
CA ILE A 64 -18.47 -15.45 -0.86
C ILE A 64 -19.97 -15.46 -0.58
N ASP A 65 -20.39 -14.83 0.52
CA ASP A 65 -21.80 -14.77 0.91
C ASP A 65 -22.63 -13.82 0.01
N ASP A 66 -22.08 -12.67 -0.39
CA ASP A 66 -22.75 -11.67 -1.25
C ASP A 66 -21.94 -11.37 -2.52
N VAL A 67 -22.12 -12.23 -3.52
CA VAL A 67 -21.39 -12.18 -4.80
C VAL A 67 -21.62 -10.87 -5.58
N PRO A 68 -22.86 -10.32 -5.71
CA PRO A 68 -23.09 -9.05 -6.38
C PRO A 68 -22.38 -7.87 -5.69
N ARG A 69 -22.46 -7.78 -4.37
CA ARG A 69 -21.80 -6.71 -3.60
C ARG A 69 -20.29 -6.82 -3.68
N PHE A 70 -19.74 -8.03 -3.57
CA PHE A 70 -18.31 -8.30 -3.71
C PHE A 70 -17.81 -7.78 -5.06
N LYS A 71 -18.48 -8.13 -6.16
CA LYS A 71 -18.13 -7.68 -7.51
C LYS A 71 -18.17 -6.16 -7.65
N SER A 72 -19.23 -5.52 -7.13
CA SER A 72 -19.39 -4.06 -7.18
C SER A 72 -18.24 -3.36 -6.43
N ASN A 73 -17.93 -3.83 -5.22
CA ASN A 73 -16.88 -3.26 -4.38
C ASN A 73 -15.50 -3.40 -5.03
N THR A 74 -15.13 -4.58 -5.52
CA THR A 74 -13.84 -4.82 -6.18
C THR A 74 -13.70 -3.97 -7.45
N ARG A 75 -14.75 -3.84 -8.26
CA ARG A 75 -14.74 -2.98 -9.45
C ARG A 75 -14.57 -1.50 -9.09
N GLY A 76 -15.28 -1.03 -8.07
CA GLY A 76 -15.15 0.34 -7.56
C GLY A 76 -13.74 0.63 -7.09
N ARG A 77 -13.12 -0.28 -6.33
CA ARG A 77 -11.73 -0.14 -5.86
C ARG A 77 -10.74 -0.08 -7.02
N MET A 78 -10.87 -0.97 -8.01
CA MET A 78 -10.02 -0.93 -9.21
C MET A 78 -10.10 0.40 -9.95
N PHE A 79 -11.30 0.98 -10.06
CA PHE A 79 -11.50 2.29 -10.68
C PHE A 79 -10.81 3.41 -9.89
N PHE A 80 -10.96 3.46 -8.57
CA PHE A 80 -10.26 4.43 -7.73
C PHE A 80 -8.74 4.28 -7.82
N LEU A 81 -8.22 3.04 -7.80
CA LEU A 81 -6.79 2.78 -7.95
C LEU A 81 -6.26 3.25 -9.30
N PHE A 82 -7.02 3.08 -10.38
CA PHE A 82 -6.63 3.61 -11.68
C PHE A 82 -6.52 5.15 -11.68
N ILE A 83 -7.51 5.85 -11.11
CA ILE A 83 -7.46 7.31 -10.98
C ILE A 83 -6.25 7.74 -10.14
N TYR A 84 -6.03 7.08 -9.00
CA TYR A 84 -4.89 7.38 -8.16
C TYR A 84 -3.56 7.11 -8.85
N PHE A 85 -3.43 6.05 -9.64
CA PHE A 85 -2.22 5.78 -10.40
C PHE A 85 -1.87 6.96 -11.31
N VAL A 86 -2.83 7.42 -12.13
CA VAL A 86 -2.63 8.57 -13.03
C VAL A 86 -2.24 9.81 -12.22
N PHE A 87 -2.93 10.07 -11.11
CA PHE A 87 -2.66 11.21 -10.26
C PHE A 87 -1.26 11.15 -9.61
N ILE A 88 -0.86 9.99 -9.10
CA ILE A 88 0.44 9.77 -8.45
C ILE A 88 1.56 10.00 -9.46
N VAL A 89 1.45 9.42 -10.65
CA VAL A 89 2.45 9.57 -11.70
C VAL A 89 2.55 11.03 -12.13
N LEU A 90 1.44 11.69 -12.48
CA LEU A 90 1.47 13.06 -12.98
C LEU A 90 1.90 14.06 -11.91
N CYS A 91 1.31 14.02 -10.72
CA CYS A 91 1.63 14.98 -9.67
C CYS A 91 2.98 14.69 -9.04
N PHE A 92 3.18 13.50 -8.47
CA PHE A 92 4.37 13.19 -7.69
C PHE A 92 5.54 12.70 -8.55
N GLY A 93 5.27 12.03 -9.67
CA GLY A 93 6.34 11.57 -10.57
C GLY A 93 6.92 12.69 -11.43
N PHE A 94 6.08 13.61 -11.91
CA PHE A 94 6.49 14.68 -12.83
C PHE A 94 6.42 16.09 -12.22
N MET A 95 5.22 16.52 -11.78
CA MET A 95 4.95 17.93 -11.48
C MET A 95 5.74 18.46 -10.27
N LEU A 96 5.82 17.70 -9.17
CA LEU A 96 6.44 18.16 -7.92
C LEU A 96 7.97 18.26 -8.01
N ASP A 97 8.59 17.41 -8.82
CA ASP A 97 10.06 17.30 -8.94
C ASP A 97 10.58 17.83 -10.29
N TRP A 98 9.77 18.60 -11.03
CA TRP A 98 10.12 19.10 -12.37
C TRP A 98 11.45 19.87 -12.40
N ASP A 99 11.73 20.64 -11.34
CA ASP A 99 12.97 21.42 -11.23
C ASP A 99 14.17 20.57 -10.76
N ASN A 100 13.96 19.36 -10.27
CA ASN A 100 15.00 18.47 -9.74
C ASN A 100 15.14 17.20 -10.59
N LYS A 101 16.01 17.27 -11.60
CA LYS A 101 16.27 16.17 -12.54
C LYS A 101 16.71 14.88 -11.85
N ASP A 102 17.47 14.97 -10.76
CA ASP A 102 17.96 13.78 -10.04
C ASP A 102 16.81 13.03 -9.35
N LEU A 103 15.89 13.77 -8.71
CA LEU A 103 14.69 13.19 -8.10
C LEU A 103 13.73 12.64 -9.15
N MET A 104 13.56 13.34 -10.27
CA MET A 104 12.73 12.86 -11.38
C MET A 104 13.27 11.53 -11.94
N ILE A 105 14.58 11.41 -12.18
CA ILE A 105 15.22 10.16 -12.62
C ILE A 105 15.04 9.05 -11.58
N LEU A 106 15.11 9.36 -10.29
CA LEU A 106 14.82 8.41 -9.22
C LEU A 106 13.37 7.93 -9.28
N ASN A 107 12.40 8.83 -9.43
CA ASN A 107 10.98 8.51 -9.53
C ASN A 107 10.70 7.60 -10.74
N PHE A 108 11.34 7.86 -11.88
CA PHE A 108 11.23 6.99 -13.04
C PHE A 108 11.85 5.61 -12.83
N ARG A 109 13.02 5.54 -12.15
CA ARG A 109 13.59 4.24 -11.77
C ARG A 109 12.61 3.44 -10.93
N VAL A 110 11.92 4.08 -9.99
CA VAL A 110 10.88 3.43 -9.19
C VAL A 110 9.67 3.04 -10.04
N LEU A 111 9.19 3.92 -10.92
CA LEU A 111 8.04 3.66 -11.80
C LEU A 111 8.25 2.43 -12.69
N PHE A 112 9.47 2.27 -13.21
CA PHE A 112 9.86 1.19 -14.13
C PHE A 112 10.53 -0.01 -13.44
N PHE A 113 10.42 -0.16 -12.11
CA PHE A 113 10.99 -1.30 -11.37
C PHE A 113 12.51 -1.48 -11.56
N ASN A 114 13.23 -0.36 -11.55
CA ASN A 114 14.69 -0.31 -11.56
C ASN A 114 15.22 0.14 -10.18
N ASN A 115 14.54 -0.24 -9.10
CA ASN A 115 14.95 0.08 -7.73
C ASN A 115 14.79 -1.17 -6.86
N ALA A 116 15.92 -1.83 -6.58
CA ALA A 116 15.93 -3.11 -5.87
C ALA A 116 15.21 -3.08 -4.51
N LEU A 117 15.27 -1.97 -3.75
CA LEU A 117 14.59 -1.86 -2.46
C LEU A 117 13.07 -1.75 -2.63
N PHE A 118 12.63 -0.98 -3.63
CA PHE A 118 11.23 -0.88 -4.00
C PHE A 118 10.68 -2.23 -4.46
N ASP A 119 11.39 -2.87 -5.39
CA ASP A 119 10.99 -4.12 -6.03
C ASP A 119 10.92 -5.25 -4.99
N PHE A 120 11.89 -5.31 -4.07
CA PHE A 120 11.88 -6.28 -2.97
C PHE A 120 10.73 -6.03 -1.98
N THR A 121 10.37 -4.76 -1.74
CA THR A 121 9.19 -4.43 -0.91
C THR A 121 7.91 -4.92 -1.57
N ILE A 122 7.73 -4.67 -2.88
CA ILE A 122 6.57 -5.18 -3.64
C ILE A 122 6.53 -6.70 -3.61
N PHE A 123 7.68 -7.34 -3.77
CA PHE A 123 7.77 -8.79 -3.70
C PHE A 123 7.31 -9.32 -2.34
N SER A 124 7.63 -8.63 -1.24
CA SER A 124 7.15 -9.00 0.09
C SER A 124 5.61 -8.91 0.21
N PHE A 125 4.98 -7.88 -0.36
CA PHE A 125 3.52 -7.76 -0.42
C PHE A 125 2.91 -8.88 -1.26
N LEU A 126 3.52 -9.19 -2.41
CA LEU A 126 3.08 -10.28 -3.27
C LEU A 126 3.11 -11.62 -2.54
N LEU A 127 4.22 -11.93 -1.84
CA LEU A 127 4.33 -13.16 -1.04
C LEU A 127 3.27 -13.21 0.07
N ARG A 128 3.01 -12.09 0.76
CA ARG A 128 1.94 -11.99 1.77
C ARG A 128 0.59 -12.37 1.14
N GLU A 129 0.22 -11.77 0.01
CA GLU A 129 -1.08 -12.04 -0.62
C GLU A 129 -1.19 -13.47 -1.17
N ILE A 130 -0.13 -14.02 -1.77
CA ILE A 130 -0.09 -15.42 -2.21
C ILE A 130 -0.33 -16.35 -1.01
N TYR A 131 0.34 -16.08 0.10
CA TYR A 131 0.21 -16.86 1.32
C TYR A 131 -1.22 -16.80 1.88
N LEU A 132 -1.79 -15.60 1.97
CA LEU A 132 -3.17 -15.40 2.43
C LEU A 132 -4.18 -16.09 1.51
N TYR A 133 -4.04 -15.93 0.20
CA TYR A 133 -4.93 -16.54 -0.79
C TYR A 133 -4.94 -18.07 -0.72
N ARG A 134 -3.75 -18.68 -0.63
CA ARG A 134 -3.61 -20.14 -0.57
C ARG A 134 -4.24 -20.72 0.70
N ASN A 135 -4.04 -20.06 1.84
CA ASN A 135 -4.48 -20.56 3.14
C ASN A 135 -5.90 -20.12 3.52
N GLN A 136 -6.62 -19.46 2.62
CA GLN A 136 -7.98 -19.01 2.88
C GLN A 136 -8.99 -20.14 2.73
N THR A 137 -9.55 -20.57 3.87
CA THR A 137 -10.56 -21.63 3.98
C THR A 137 -11.89 -21.15 4.58
N GLN A 138 -11.95 -19.90 5.04
CA GLN A 138 -13.14 -19.31 5.69
C GLN A 138 -13.92 -18.40 4.72
N LYS A 139 -15.17 -18.10 5.09
CA LYS A 139 -16.04 -17.15 4.39
C LYS A 139 -15.35 -15.80 4.18
N ILE A 140 -15.53 -15.24 3.00
CA ILE A 140 -14.82 -14.05 2.53
C ILE A 140 -15.81 -12.89 2.42
N ASP A 141 -15.61 -11.87 3.25
CA ASP A 141 -16.23 -10.58 3.03
C ASP A 141 -15.37 -9.73 2.11
N SER A 142 -16.01 -8.99 1.20
CA SER A 142 -15.30 -8.01 0.37
C SER A 142 -14.82 -6.84 1.21
N HIS A 143 -13.60 -6.37 0.98
CA HIS A 143 -13.23 -5.02 1.39
C HIS A 143 -14.23 -4.01 0.82
N SER A 144 -14.62 -3.03 1.63
CA SER A 144 -15.47 -1.94 1.18
C SER A 144 -14.78 -1.11 0.09
N ILE A 145 -15.55 -0.37 -0.71
CA ILE A 145 -15.05 0.56 -1.72
C ILE A 145 -14.09 1.60 -1.09
N LEU A 146 -14.35 1.99 0.15
CA LEU A 146 -13.46 2.81 0.98
C LEU A 146 -12.69 1.92 1.95
N SER A 147 -11.89 1.01 1.40
CA SER A 147 -10.97 0.20 2.20
C SER A 147 -10.02 1.12 2.98
N ARG A 148 -9.48 0.61 4.09
CA ARG A 148 -8.50 1.37 4.89
C ARG A 148 -7.25 1.72 4.06
N GLY A 149 -6.87 0.87 3.11
CA GLY A 149 -5.77 1.16 2.18
C GLY A 149 -6.10 2.29 1.20
N ILE A 150 -7.32 2.34 0.63
CA ILE A 150 -7.76 3.47 -0.21
C ILE A 150 -7.81 4.78 0.59
N ILE A 151 -8.29 4.74 1.84
CA ILE A 151 -8.27 5.91 2.73
C ILE A 151 -6.84 6.36 3.01
N THR A 152 -5.94 5.42 3.30
CA THR A 152 -4.51 5.70 3.50
C THR A 152 -3.91 6.37 2.28
N LEU A 153 -4.22 5.88 1.08
CA LEU A 153 -3.74 6.44 -0.17
C LEU A 153 -4.30 7.85 -0.43
N HIS A 154 -5.59 8.06 -0.19
CA HIS A 154 -6.24 9.36 -0.36
C HIS A 154 -5.64 10.42 0.57
N ILE A 155 -5.52 10.09 1.86
CA ILE A 155 -4.92 10.97 2.88
C ILE A 155 -3.45 11.24 2.53
N SER A 156 -2.71 10.22 2.08
CA SER A 156 -1.32 10.38 1.65
C SER A 156 -1.22 11.37 0.49
N ILE A 157 -2.05 11.25 -0.54
CA ILE A 157 -2.04 12.19 -1.67
C ILE A 157 -2.30 13.62 -1.20
N ILE A 158 -3.31 13.83 -0.36
CA ILE A 158 -3.61 15.16 0.21
C ILE A 158 -2.40 15.69 0.99
N LEU A 159 -1.86 14.90 1.92
CA LEU A 159 -0.71 15.30 2.73
C LEU A 159 0.53 15.59 1.88
N GLY A 160 0.73 14.88 0.77
CA GLY A 160 1.85 15.13 -0.14
C GLY A 160 1.75 16.46 -0.86
N ILE A 161 0.58 16.85 -1.32
CA ILE A 161 0.35 18.18 -1.91
C ILE A 161 0.56 19.26 -0.86
N PHE A 162 0.02 19.08 0.34
CA PHE A 162 0.21 20.02 1.45
C PHE A 162 1.69 20.15 1.88
N ALA A 163 2.39 19.02 1.99
CA ALA A 163 3.80 18.98 2.36
C ALA A 163 4.65 19.74 1.34
N TRP A 164 4.42 19.52 0.04
CA TRP A 164 5.11 20.27 -1.01
C TRP A 164 4.84 21.77 -0.91
N PHE A 165 3.58 22.18 -0.77
CA PHE A 165 3.22 23.60 -0.65
C PHE A 165 3.90 24.31 0.53
N PHE A 166 4.04 23.60 1.66
CA PHE A 166 4.61 24.17 2.88
C PHE A 166 6.16 24.12 2.90
N LEU A 167 6.76 23.03 2.42
CA LEU A 167 8.21 22.81 2.42
C LEU A 167 8.92 23.62 1.32
N ALA A 168 8.32 23.74 0.14
CA ALA A 168 8.92 24.47 -0.99
C ALA A 168 9.09 25.97 -0.70
N ASN A 169 8.22 26.55 0.15
CA ASN A 169 8.10 28.00 0.30
C ASN A 169 8.68 28.59 1.60
N LYS A 170 8.95 27.80 2.65
CA LYS A 170 9.25 28.38 3.99
C LYS A 170 10.56 27.98 4.67
N PHE A 171 11.23 26.88 4.30
CA PHE A 171 12.41 26.41 5.08
C PHE A 171 13.58 25.85 4.24
N PRO A 172 14.42 26.73 3.66
CA PRO A 172 15.62 26.31 2.92
C PRO A 172 16.65 25.53 3.77
N SER A 173 16.71 25.80 5.08
CA SER A 173 17.64 25.16 6.03
C SER A 173 17.32 23.68 6.30
N LEU A 174 16.11 23.21 6.00
CA LEU A 174 15.69 21.82 6.20
C LEU A 174 15.92 20.94 4.96
N LYS A 175 16.53 21.46 3.89
CA LYS A 175 16.76 20.71 2.64
C LYS A 175 17.44 19.35 2.85
N GLN A 176 18.41 19.27 3.77
CA GLN A 176 19.17 18.04 4.04
C GLN A 176 18.34 16.94 4.71
N TYR A 177 17.26 17.29 5.43
CA TYR A 177 16.32 16.36 6.06
C TYR A 177 14.95 16.34 5.39
N SER A 178 14.79 17.04 4.28
CA SER A 178 13.48 17.24 3.64
C SER A 178 12.82 15.92 3.25
N ALA A 179 13.58 14.95 2.73
CA ALA A 179 13.07 13.62 2.41
C ALA A 179 12.55 12.88 3.65
N VAL A 180 13.31 12.90 4.76
CA VAL A 180 12.90 12.24 6.02
C VAL A 180 11.65 12.89 6.59
N LEU A 181 11.64 14.22 6.67
CA LEU A 181 10.52 15.00 7.22
C LEU A 181 9.26 14.88 6.36
N ALA A 182 9.42 14.79 5.04
CA ALA A 182 8.31 14.54 4.14
C ALA A 182 7.78 13.13 4.34
N ILE A 183 8.61 12.08 4.33
CA ILE A 183 8.19 10.67 4.32
C ILE A 183 7.63 10.18 5.66
N THR A 184 8.19 10.66 6.77
CA THR A 184 7.83 10.21 8.13
C THR A 184 6.32 10.22 8.41
N PRO A 185 5.56 11.32 8.17
CA PRO A 185 4.12 11.32 8.40
C PRO A 185 3.38 10.24 7.59
N PHE A 186 3.76 10.01 6.33
CA PHE A 186 3.14 8.97 5.49
C PHE A 186 3.35 7.58 6.10
N LEU A 187 4.56 7.30 6.55
CA LEU A 187 4.90 6.00 7.14
C LEU A 187 4.11 5.78 8.43
N LEU A 188 3.99 6.80 9.29
CA LEU A 188 3.19 6.73 10.52
C LEU A 188 1.71 6.47 10.22
N PHE A 189 1.13 7.17 9.24
CA PHE A 189 -0.26 6.95 8.82
C PHE A 189 -0.48 5.53 8.30
N LYS A 190 0.41 5.03 7.45
CA LYS A 190 0.33 3.67 6.92
C LYS A 190 0.37 2.63 8.02
N ILE A 191 1.32 2.77 8.95
CA ILE A 191 1.45 1.89 10.12
C ILE A 191 0.15 1.88 10.94
N PHE A 192 -0.43 3.05 11.20
CA PHE A 192 -1.68 3.17 11.95
C PHE A 192 -2.84 2.43 11.28
N PHE A 193 -3.10 2.71 9.99
CA PHE A 193 -4.23 2.11 9.28
C PHE A 193 -4.06 0.62 9.05
N GLU A 194 -2.84 0.15 8.78
CA GLU A 194 -2.56 -1.26 8.54
C GLU A 194 -2.62 -2.08 9.83
N MET A 195 -2.12 -1.56 10.95
CA MET A 195 -2.34 -2.19 12.26
C MET A 195 -3.83 -2.31 12.58
N ALA A 196 -4.60 -1.26 12.28
CA ALA A 196 -6.03 -1.26 12.51
C ALA A 196 -6.75 -2.29 11.62
N GLU A 197 -6.33 -2.45 10.36
CA GLU A 197 -6.83 -3.44 9.40
C GLU A 197 -6.53 -4.87 9.86
N ILE A 198 -5.29 -5.17 10.25
CA ILE A 198 -4.88 -6.48 10.77
C ILE A 198 -5.71 -6.87 12.01
N LYS A 199 -5.96 -5.90 12.91
CA LYS A 199 -6.80 -6.13 14.10
C LYS A 199 -8.24 -6.49 13.74
N GLU A 200 -8.82 -5.82 12.73
CA GLU A 200 -10.16 -6.12 12.23
C GLU A 200 -10.22 -7.49 11.57
N ASN A 201 -9.28 -7.80 10.67
CA ASN A 201 -9.18 -9.09 9.99
C ASN A 201 -9.06 -10.24 10.98
N ASN A 202 -8.23 -10.10 12.01
CA ASN A 202 -8.08 -11.10 13.07
C ASN A 202 -9.40 -11.29 13.86
N ARG A 203 -10.13 -10.20 14.15
CA ARG A 203 -11.46 -10.29 14.79
C ARG A 203 -12.44 -11.07 13.91
N LEU A 204 -12.49 -10.77 12.61
CA LEU A 204 -13.37 -11.47 11.66
C LEU A 204 -13.03 -12.96 11.56
N ARG A 205 -11.73 -13.30 11.40
CA ARG A 205 -11.24 -14.69 11.35
C ARG A 205 -11.60 -15.51 12.59
N LYS A 206 -11.63 -14.87 13.77
CA LYS A 206 -12.05 -15.50 15.02
C LYS A 206 -13.56 -15.70 15.10
N SER A 207 -14.36 -14.75 14.59
CA SER A 207 -15.83 -14.87 14.57
C SER A 207 -16.36 -15.88 13.54
N SER A 208 -15.64 -16.11 12.44
CA SER A 208 -15.98 -17.11 11.41
C SER A 208 -15.47 -18.52 11.69
N GLY A 209 -14.77 -18.72 12.81
CA GLY A 209 -14.25 -20.01 13.27
C GLY A 209 -15.07 -20.66 14.41
N LEU A 210 -16.24 -20.09 14.73
CA LEU A 210 -17.31 -20.70 15.53
C LEU A 210 -18.41 -21.19 14.57
#